data_AF-A0A7I7S159-F1
#
_entry.id   AF-A0A7I7S159-F1
#
_cell.length_a   1.000
_cell.length_b   1.000
_cell.length_c   1.000
_cell.angle_alpha   90.00
_cell.angle_beta   90.00
_cell.angle_gamma   90.00
#
_symmetry.space_group_name_H-M   'P 1'
#
loop_
_entity.id
_entity.type
_entity.pdbx_description
1 polymer ?
#
loop_
_entity_poly.entity_id
_entity_poly.type
_entity_poly.pdbx_seq_one_letter_code
_entity_poly.pdbx_strand_id
1 'polypeptide(L)'
;MVGALAAGQIGLLALAAPASADTQGFLHGLQERFSFMTADELLAAGHRACAIIDAGNPAATASGMLDRELGIGETVAIEIVTNATTYLGC
;
A
#
# COMPACT_ATOMS: atom_id res chain seq x y z
N MET A 1 -17.98 -29.17 25.18
CA MET A 1 -19.05 -29.72 24.33
C MET A 1 -18.71 -29.37 22.89
N VAL A 2 -18.59 -30.37 22.03
CA VAL A 2 -18.30 -30.22 20.59
C VAL A 2 -19.60 -29.86 19.88
N GLY A 3 -19.62 -28.76 19.15
CA GLY A 3 -20.72 -28.37 18.27
C GLY A 3 -20.15 -28.02 16.91
N ALA A 4 -20.31 -28.93 15.95
CA ALA A 4 -20.00 -28.72 14.54
C ALA A 4 -21.29 -28.43 13.75
N LEU A 5 -21.10 -27.94 12.52
CA LEU A 5 -22.04 -27.85 11.38
C LEU A 5 -22.73 -26.49 11.18
N ALA A 6 -22.19 -25.66 10.27
CA ALA A 6 -22.61 -25.66 8.86
C ALA A 6 -21.83 -24.59 8.08
N ALA A 7 -21.10 -25.04 7.07
CA ALA A 7 -20.39 -24.23 6.09
C ALA A 7 -21.38 -23.47 5.21
N GLY A 8 -21.15 -22.18 5.05
CA GLY A 8 -21.98 -21.28 4.25
C GLY A 8 -21.42 -19.86 4.21
N GLN A 9 -20.11 -19.70 4.35
CA GLN A 9 -19.44 -18.43 4.11
C GLN A 9 -19.23 -18.28 2.60
N ILE A 10 -20.13 -17.52 1.97
CA ILE A 10 -19.78 -16.80 0.75
C ILE A 10 -18.51 -16.04 1.12
N GLY A 11 -17.38 -16.43 0.51
CA GLY A 11 -16.09 -15.81 0.75
C GLY A 11 -16.17 -14.33 0.37
N LEU A 12 -16.54 -13.47 1.33
CA LEU A 12 -15.86 -12.20 1.42
C LEU A 12 -14.40 -12.60 1.59
N LEU A 13 -13.62 -12.43 0.52
CA LEU A 13 -12.22 -12.12 0.69
C LEU A 13 -12.23 -10.86 1.55
N ALA A 14 -12.24 -11.06 2.88
CA ALA A 14 -11.68 -10.12 3.80
C ALA A 14 -10.24 -9.99 3.33
N LEU A 15 -10.04 -9.05 2.40
CA LEU A 15 -8.85 -8.24 2.34
C LEU A 15 -8.74 -7.74 3.77
N ALA A 16 -8.10 -8.53 4.63
CA ALA A 16 -7.62 -8.06 5.90
C ALA A 16 -6.70 -6.94 5.47
N ALA A 17 -7.23 -5.71 5.42
CA ALA A 17 -6.40 -4.52 5.44
C ALA A 17 -5.37 -4.84 6.51
N PRO A 18 -4.08 -4.85 6.15
CA PRO A 18 -3.07 -5.38 7.05
C PRO A 18 -3.34 -4.70 8.39
N ALA A 19 -3.61 -5.48 9.43
CA ALA A 19 -4.07 -4.95 10.71
C ALA A 19 -2.98 -4.08 11.40
N SER A 20 -1.87 -3.86 10.69
CA SER A 20 -0.71 -3.06 11.01
C SER A 20 -0.35 -2.05 9.91
N ALA A 21 -1.25 -1.72 8.97
CA ALA A 21 -1.06 -0.56 8.09
C ALA A 21 -1.20 0.72 8.92
N ASP A 22 -0.06 1.30 9.27
CA ASP A 22 0.00 2.58 9.94
C ASP A 22 -0.13 3.70 8.90
N THR A 23 -1.37 3.90 8.42
CA THR A 23 -1.75 4.94 7.45
C THR A 23 -1.26 6.32 7.91
N GLN A 24 -1.33 6.58 9.21
CA GLN A 24 -0.91 7.86 9.76
C GLN A 24 0.60 8.06 9.68
N GLY A 25 1.39 7.02 10.01
CA GLY A 25 2.84 7.03 9.86
C GLY A 25 3.29 7.09 8.41
N PHE A 26 2.61 6.38 7.51
CA PHE A 26 2.84 6.47 6.06
C PHE A 26 2.62 7.89 5.52
N LEU A 27 1.56 8.57 5.96
CA LEU A 27 1.27 9.93 5.52
C LEU A 27 2.13 10.99 6.23
N HIS A 28 2.74 10.63 7.36
CA HIS A 28 3.57 11.54 8.13
C HIS A 28 4.85 11.87 7.37
N GLY A 29 5.15 13.16 7.23
CA GLY A 29 6.27 13.64 6.42
C GLY A 29 6.00 13.62 4.91
N LEU A 30 5.27 12.63 4.37
CA LEU A 30 4.92 12.60 2.94
C LEU A 30 3.97 13.73 2.54
N GLN A 31 2.93 14.02 3.33
CA GLN A 31 2.04 15.14 3.03
C GLN A 31 2.73 16.51 3.09
N GLU A 32 3.74 16.65 3.95
CA GLU A 32 4.51 17.89 4.07
C GLU A 32 5.46 18.07 2.86
N ARG A 33 6.11 16.99 2.42
CA ARG A 33 7.06 17.01 1.30
C ARG A 33 6.38 16.99 -0.07
N PHE A 34 5.23 16.34 -0.18
CA PHE A 34 4.47 16.14 -1.41
C PHE A 34 3.14 16.90 -1.37
N SER A 35 3.18 18.19 -1.05
CA SER A 35 2.00 19.07 -0.96
C SER A 35 1.16 19.14 -2.25
N PHE A 36 1.70 18.69 -3.39
CA PHE A 36 0.99 18.61 -4.66
C PHE A 36 0.07 17.37 -4.77
N MET A 37 0.21 16.39 -3.88
CA MET A 37 -0.66 15.22 -3.78
C MET A 37 -1.52 15.30 -2.53
N THR A 38 -2.75 14.82 -2.65
CA THR A 38 -3.63 14.63 -1.50
C THR A 38 -3.23 13.39 -0.69
N ALA A 39 -3.66 13.34 0.57
CA ALA A 39 -3.49 12.16 1.43
C ALA A 39 -4.03 10.89 0.77
N ASP A 40 -5.15 11.00 0.07
CA ASP A 40 -5.81 9.86 -0.59
C ASP A 40 -4.98 9.37 -1.80
N GLU A 41 -4.43 10.28 -2.61
CA GLU A 41 -3.53 9.93 -3.71
C GLU A 41 -2.24 9.28 -3.22
N LEU A 42 -1.68 9.78 -2.10
CA LEU A 42 -0.51 9.17 -1.47
C LEU A 42 -0.82 7.75 -1.01
N LEU A 43 -1.96 7.53 -0.36
CA LEU A 43 -2.38 6.19 0.08
C LEU A 43 -2.65 5.26 -1.09
N ALA A 44 -3.33 5.74 -2.13
CA ALA A 44 -3.57 4.97 -3.33
C ALA A 44 -2.24 4.54 -3.98
N ALA A 45 -1.26 5.44 -4.05
CA ALA A 45 0.08 5.13 -4.52
C ALA A 45 0.78 4.10 -3.63
N GLY A 46 0.73 4.24 -2.31
CA GLY A 46 1.30 3.27 -1.36
C GLY A 46 0.67 1.88 -1.47
N HIS A 47 -0.65 1.79 -1.60
CA HIS A 47 -1.35 0.53 -1.81
C HIS A 47 -1.02 -0.12 -3.15
N ARG A 48 -0.85 0.68 -4.21
CA ARG A 48 -0.37 0.17 -5.51
C ARG A 48 1.05 -0.39 -5.40
N ALA A 49 1.94 0.32 -4.72
CA ALA A 49 3.29 -0.17 -4.46
C ALA A 49 3.26 -1.54 -3.77
N CYS A 50 2.44 -1.68 -2.72
CA CYS A 50 2.25 -2.95 -2.04
C CYS A 50 1.72 -4.05 -2.96
N ALA A 51 0.71 -3.76 -3.79
CA ALA A 51 0.17 -4.74 -4.73
C ALA A 51 1.21 -5.25 -5.75
N ILE A 52 2.10 -4.36 -6.20
CA ILE A 52 3.19 -4.70 -7.11
C ILE A 52 4.21 -5.60 -6.41
N ILE A 53 4.57 -5.26 -5.16
CA ILE A 53 5.52 -6.00 -4.34
C ILE A 53 4.98 -7.40 -4.00
N ASP A 54 3.71 -7.48 -3.58
CA ASP A 54 3.02 -8.73 -3.27
C ASP A 54 2.92 -9.66 -4.49
N ALA A 55 2.84 -9.09 -5.70
CA ALA A 55 2.94 -9.83 -6.95
C ALA A 55 4.34 -10.39 -7.25
N GLY A 56 5.32 -10.21 -6.36
CA GLY A 56 6.68 -10.73 -6.45
C GLY A 56 7.68 -9.80 -7.13
N ASN A 57 7.33 -8.54 -7.37
CA ASN A 57 8.25 -7.56 -7.97
C ASN A 57 9.08 -6.86 -6.88
N PRO A 58 10.35 -6.51 -7.17
CA PRO A 58 11.16 -5.75 -6.22
C PRO A 58 10.68 -4.29 -6.11
N ALA A 59 11.01 -3.65 -4.99
CA ALA A 59 10.66 -2.25 -4.71
C ALA A 59 11.11 -1.27 -5.82
N ALA A 60 12.28 -1.50 -6.43
CA ALA A 60 12.76 -0.66 -7.54
C ALA A 60 11.89 -0.76 -8.80
N THR A 61 11.29 -1.93 -9.06
CA THR A 61 10.31 -2.09 -10.13
C THR A 61 9.01 -1.38 -9.76
N ALA A 62 8.57 -1.50 -8.51
CA ALA A 62 7.37 -0.80 -8.03
C ALA A 62 7.51 0.72 -8.16
N SER A 63 8.64 1.32 -7.78
CA SER A 63 8.86 2.76 -7.90
C SER A 63 8.87 3.21 -9.37
N GLY A 64 9.54 2.45 -10.25
CA GLY A 64 9.55 2.75 -11.68
C GLY A 64 8.17 2.65 -12.34
N MET A 65 7.32 1.71 -11.90
CA MET A 65 5.95 1.64 -12.39
C MET A 65 5.06 2.76 -11.83
N LEU A 66 5.19 3.09 -10.54
CA LEU A 66 4.47 4.21 -9.93
C LEU A 66 4.78 5.53 -10.64
N ASP A 67 6.06 5.83 -10.88
CA ASP A 67 6.48 7.03 -11.59
C ASP A 67 5.87 7.09 -13.01
N ARG A 68 5.91 5.97 -13.73
CA ARG A 68 5.33 5.89 -15.08
C ARG A 68 3.82 6.05 -15.11
N GLU A 69 3.11 5.55 -14.11
CA GLU A 69 1.66 5.63 -14.04
C GLU A 69 1.15 6.98 -13.54
N LEU A 70 1.85 7.58 -12.57
CA LEU A 70 1.38 8.77 -11.86
C LEU A 70 2.12 10.06 -12.27
N GLY A 71 3.29 9.95 -12.91
CA GLY A 71 4.09 11.10 -13.34
C GLY A 71 4.63 11.94 -12.18
N ILE A 72 4.83 11.32 -11.01
CA ILE A 72 5.18 12.00 -9.75
C ILE A 72 6.69 12.23 -9.57
N GLY A 73 7.52 11.66 -10.43
CA GLY A 73 8.98 11.71 -10.33
C GLY A 73 9.54 10.48 -9.59
N GLU A 74 10.65 9.95 -10.11
CA GLU A 74 11.30 8.74 -9.60
C GLU A 74 11.64 8.83 -8.11
N THR A 75 12.18 9.96 -7.65
CA THR A 75 12.49 10.19 -6.23
C THR A 75 11.26 10.07 -5.33
N VAL A 76 10.13 10.63 -5.78
CA VAL A 76 8.86 10.59 -5.03
C VAL A 76 8.34 9.16 -4.98
N ALA A 77 8.39 8.44 -6.10
CA ALA A 77 7.95 7.06 -6.17
C ALA A 77 8.80 6.14 -5.26
N ILE A 78 10.12 6.34 -5.21
CA ILE A 78 11.00 5.58 -4.31
C ILE A 78 10.65 5.83 -2.85
N GLU A 79 10.43 7.09 -2.45
CA GLU A 79 10.04 7.42 -1.07
C GLU A 79 8.69 6.80 -0.71
N ILE A 80 7.69 6.87 -1.61
CA ILE A 80 6.38 6.24 -1.39
C ILE A 80 6.52 4.74 -1.21
N VAL A 81 7.26 4.04 -2.06
CA VAL A 81 7.45 2.59 -1.97
C VAL A 81 8.16 2.21 -0.67
N THR A 82 9.20 2.97 -0.27
CA THR A 82 9.96 2.73 0.96
C THR A 82 9.10 2.93 2.22
N ASN A 83 8.25 3.96 2.21
CA ASN A 83 7.29 4.19 3.29
C ASN A 83 6.17 3.14 3.26
N ALA A 84 5.72 2.71 2.09
CA ALA A 84 4.70 1.68 1.97
C ALA A 84 5.18 0.34 2.57
N THR A 85 6.39 -0.11 2.25
CA THR A 85 6.95 -1.33 2.86
C THR A 85 7.17 -1.17 4.37
N THR A 86 7.58 0.01 4.82
CA THR A 86 7.84 0.26 6.25
C THR A 86 6.56 0.35 7.09
N TYR A 87 5.55 1.09 6.61
CA TYR A 87 4.36 1.46 7.39
C TYR A 87 3.10 0.67 7.00
N LEU A 88 2.96 0.26 5.74
CA LEU A 88 1.80 -0.49 5.26
C LEU A 88 2.03 -2.01 5.31
N GLY A 89 3.27 -2.46 5.48
CA GLY A 89 3.61 -3.86 5.72
C GLY A 89 3.49 -4.74 4.48
N CYS A 90 3.79 -4.17 3.31
CA CYS A 90 4.28 -4.94 2.17
C CYS A 90 5.79 -5.20 2.30
#